data_AF-A0A5Q4H3Q8-F1
#
_entry.id   AF-A0A5Q4H3Q8-F1
#
_cell.length_a   1.000
_cell.length_b   1.000
_cell.length_c   1.000
_cell.angle_alpha   90.00
_cell.angle_beta   90.00
_cell.angle_gamma   90.00
#
_symmetry.space_group_name_H-M   'P 1'
#
loop_
_entity.id
_entity.type
_entity.pdbx_description
1 polymer ?
#
loop_
_entity_poly.entity_id
_entity_poly.type
_entity_poly.pdbx_seq_one_letter_code
_entity_poly.pdbx_strand_id
1 'polypeptide(L)'
;ETRAAGFMKTQILQRLSSSFASGRATAERMLQRESPGDEEENPKAVEAMLSTLNDKEAVHLRTIIEELSRPEARDPKLAAVRYFLTEHRTESKTWLEHGCIIFSQYYDTAYWVGASLAKAIPGEPVAVYAGLGKSGLFRDLDFAAVEREEIKAAVKQRRIRLVVATDAACEGLNLQTLGTLINIDLPWNPSRLEQRLGRIKRFGQARRTVDMLNLVYQGTRDEQVYRVLSRRLKDKYDIFGGLPDTIEDDWIESEEKLAAMMDQYKHLRQKARDAFELRYRETIDPEKNRWERCARVLSRRDVEDRLSEPW
;
A
#
# COMPACT_ATOMS: atom_id res chain seq x y z
N GLU A 1 -12.51 -13.00 -25.35
CA GLU A 1 -11.12 -12.71 -24.92
C GLU A 1 -10.45 -14.03 -24.54
N THR A 2 -9.18 -14.24 -24.88
CA THR A 2 -8.37 -15.38 -24.41
C THR A 2 -7.98 -15.17 -22.94
N ARG A 3 -7.81 -16.25 -22.17
CA ARG A 3 -7.43 -16.20 -20.74
C ARG A 3 -6.14 -15.38 -20.50
N ALA A 4 -5.20 -15.42 -21.45
CA ALA A 4 -3.97 -14.62 -21.43
C ALA A 4 -4.21 -13.11 -21.59
N ALA A 5 -5.12 -12.70 -22.48
CA ALA A 5 -5.48 -11.30 -22.68
C ALA A 5 -6.14 -10.68 -21.43
N GLY A 6 -6.99 -11.46 -20.75
CA GLY A 6 -7.60 -11.05 -19.48
C GLY A 6 -6.55 -10.84 -18.37
N PHE A 7 -5.59 -11.78 -18.25
CA PHE A 7 -4.52 -11.68 -17.27
C PHE A 7 -3.62 -10.45 -17.49
N MET A 8 -3.16 -10.20 -18.72
CA MET A 8 -2.34 -9.03 -19.05
C MET A 8 -3.07 -7.71 -18.76
N LYS A 9 -4.36 -7.65 -19.08
CA LYS A 9 -5.21 -6.50 -18.79
C LYS A 9 -5.35 -6.24 -17.30
N THR A 10 -5.58 -7.27 -16.47
CA THR A 10 -5.65 -7.10 -15.02
C THR A 10 -4.32 -6.59 -14.47
N GLN A 11 -3.20 -7.19 -14.88
CA GLN A 11 -1.86 -6.79 -14.45
C GLN A 11 -1.56 -5.33 -14.79
N ILE A 12 -1.75 -4.92 -16.05
CA ILE A 12 -1.46 -3.53 -16.44
C ILE A 12 -2.35 -2.53 -15.70
N LEU A 13 -3.63 -2.86 -15.47
CA LEU A 13 -4.55 -2.00 -14.73
C LEU A 13 -4.14 -1.82 -13.27
N GLN A 14 -3.69 -2.88 -12.59
CA GLN A 14 -3.18 -2.80 -11.21
C GLN A 14 -1.89 -1.97 -11.13
N ARG A 15 -1.02 -2.05 -12.15
CA ARG A 15 0.23 -1.27 -12.19
C ARG A 15 -0.04 0.21 -12.43
N LEU A 16 -0.93 0.50 -13.38
CA LEU A 16 -1.44 1.85 -13.65
C LEU A 16 -2.14 2.44 -12.43
N SER A 17 -2.86 1.63 -11.66
CA SER A 17 -3.55 2.10 -10.46
C SER A 17 -2.60 2.36 -9.29
N SER A 18 -1.35 1.86 -9.34
CA SER A 18 -0.30 2.20 -8.37
C SER A 18 0.41 3.50 -8.70
N SER A 19 1.05 3.59 -9.87
CA SER A 19 1.70 4.80 -10.35
C SER A 19 1.87 4.79 -11.88
N PHE A 20 2.04 5.98 -12.46
CA PHE A 20 2.37 6.10 -13.89
C PHE A 20 3.71 5.42 -14.22
N ALA A 21 4.68 5.51 -13.32
CA ALA A 21 5.99 4.87 -13.48
C ALA A 21 5.89 3.34 -13.55
N SER A 22 5.11 2.74 -12.65
CA SER A 22 4.88 1.29 -12.62
C SER A 22 4.09 0.80 -13.84
N GLY A 23 3.04 1.52 -14.24
CA GLY A 23 2.29 1.23 -15.46
C GLY A 23 3.16 1.25 -16.71
N ARG A 24 4.01 2.27 -16.86
CA ARG A 24 4.95 2.36 -17.98
C ARG A 24 5.99 1.25 -17.98
N ALA A 25 6.67 1.03 -16.86
CA ALA A 25 7.70 -0.01 -16.73
C ALA A 25 7.14 -1.40 -17.05
N THR A 26 5.90 -1.67 -16.61
CA THR A 26 5.22 -2.92 -16.90
C THR A 26 4.90 -3.04 -18.39
N ALA A 27 4.38 -1.99 -19.03
CA ALA A 27 4.11 -2.01 -20.47
C ALA A 27 5.38 -2.22 -21.31
N GLU A 28 6.50 -1.59 -20.92
CA GLU A 28 7.80 -1.75 -21.56
C GLU A 28 8.30 -3.19 -21.46
N ARG A 29 8.27 -3.79 -20.26
CA ARG A 29 8.67 -5.20 -20.06
C ARG A 29 7.78 -6.17 -20.83
N MET A 30 6.45 -5.95 -20.82
CA MET A 30 5.53 -6.80 -21.58
C MET A 30 5.78 -6.74 -23.09
N LEU A 31 6.12 -5.57 -23.65
CA LEU A 31 6.53 -5.45 -25.06
C LEU A 31 7.83 -6.20 -25.36
N GLN A 32 8.74 -6.25 -24.39
CA GLN A 32 10.00 -7.01 -24.46
C GLN A 32 9.81 -8.50 -24.14
N ARG A 33 8.59 -8.92 -23.80
CA ARG A 33 8.22 -10.28 -23.37
C ARG A 33 8.91 -10.71 -22.08
N GLU A 34 9.24 -9.74 -21.23
CA GLU A 34 9.83 -9.96 -19.91
C GLU A 34 8.75 -9.96 -18.83
N SER A 35 8.97 -10.74 -17.77
CA SER A 35 8.09 -10.72 -16.61
C SER A 35 8.12 -9.33 -15.93
N PRO A 36 6.96 -8.78 -15.50
CA PRO A 36 6.89 -7.51 -14.78
C PRO A 36 7.66 -7.49 -13.44
N GLY A 37 8.12 -8.63 -12.95
CA GLY A 37 9.04 -8.73 -11.81
C GLY A 37 8.39 -8.61 -10.43
N ASP A 38 7.11 -8.99 -10.29
CA ASP A 38 6.49 -9.16 -8.97
C ASP A 38 7.07 -10.37 -8.24
N GLU A 39 7.34 -10.19 -6.95
CA GLU A 39 7.90 -11.24 -6.08
C GLU A 39 6.93 -12.41 -5.86
N GLU A 40 5.63 -12.21 -6.14
CA GLU A 40 4.56 -13.19 -5.90
C GLU A 40 4.18 -14.03 -7.13
N GLU A 41 4.71 -13.71 -8.32
CA GLU A 41 4.36 -14.43 -9.56
C GLU A 41 5.48 -15.34 -10.06
N ASN A 42 5.11 -16.45 -10.72
CA ASN A 42 6.07 -17.33 -11.38
C ASN A 42 6.54 -16.71 -12.70
N PRO A 43 7.80 -16.23 -12.82
CA PRO A 43 8.24 -15.47 -13.98
C PRO A 43 8.13 -16.26 -15.29
N LYS A 44 8.41 -17.56 -15.25
CA LYS A 44 8.37 -18.43 -16.43
C LYS A 44 6.96 -18.62 -16.98
N ALA A 45 5.95 -18.66 -16.10
CA ALA A 45 4.57 -18.77 -16.52
C ALA A 45 4.09 -17.49 -17.21
N VAL A 46 4.51 -16.34 -16.69
CA VAL A 46 4.20 -15.02 -17.25
C VAL A 46 4.89 -14.83 -18.60
N GLU A 47 6.19 -15.14 -18.71
CA GLU A 47 6.93 -15.06 -19.98
C GLU A 47 6.33 -15.96 -21.06
N ALA A 48 5.91 -17.18 -20.70
CA ALA A 48 5.23 -18.08 -21.63
C ALA A 48 3.90 -17.49 -22.15
N MET A 49 3.13 -16.80 -21.30
CA MET A 49 1.93 -16.09 -21.73
C MET A 49 2.26 -14.89 -22.64
N LEU A 50 3.29 -14.11 -22.30
CA LEU A 50 3.74 -12.95 -23.09
C LEU A 50 4.32 -13.36 -24.46
N SER A 51 4.80 -14.59 -24.60
CA SER A 51 5.27 -15.09 -25.90
C SER A 51 4.17 -15.15 -26.98
N THR A 52 2.90 -15.18 -26.56
CA THR A 52 1.72 -15.22 -27.44
C THR A 52 1.11 -13.84 -27.74
N LEU A 53 1.79 -12.77 -27.33
CA LEU A 53 1.33 -11.39 -27.48
C LEU A 53 1.13 -11.04 -28.96
N ASN A 54 -0.08 -10.59 -29.29
CA ASN A 54 -0.46 -10.26 -30.66
C ASN A 54 -0.20 -8.78 -31.01
N ASP A 55 -0.24 -8.45 -32.30
CA ASP A 55 0.07 -7.10 -32.78
C ASP A 55 -0.88 -6.03 -32.21
N LYS A 56 -2.15 -6.38 -31.94
CA LYS A 56 -3.12 -5.44 -31.36
C LYS A 56 -2.79 -5.12 -29.90
N GLU A 57 -2.43 -6.13 -29.12
CA GLU A 57 -1.97 -5.98 -27.73
C GLU A 57 -0.68 -5.14 -27.68
N ALA A 58 0.26 -5.38 -28.60
CA ALA A 58 1.47 -4.58 -28.71
C ALA A 58 1.18 -3.09 -29.02
N VAL A 59 0.17 -2.82 -29.88
CA VAL A 59 -0.28 -1.43 -30.13
C VAL A 59 -0.82 -0.80 -28.84
N HIS A 60 -1.66 -1.49 -28.08
CA HIS A 60 -2.18 -0.96 -26.82
C HIS A 60 -1.08 -0.66 -25.79
N LEU A 61 -0.10 -1.56 -25.64
CA LEU A 61 1.03 -1.32 -24.73
C LEU A 61 1.87 -0.11 -25.17
N ARG A 62 2.12 0.04 -26.48
CA ARG A 62 2.80 1.24 -27.01
C ARG A 62 2.03 2.52 -26.73
N THR A 63 0.71 2.51 -26.91
CA THR A 63 -0.15 3.65 -26.56
C THR A 63 -0.03 3.99 -25.07
N ILE A 64 -0.06 3.00 -24.18
CA ILE A 64 0.13 3.23 -22.74
C ILE A 64 1.48 3.91 -22.46
N ILE A 65 2.57 3.41 -23.04
CA ILE A 65 3.91 3.99 -22.86
C ILE A 65 3.95 5.43 -23.36
N GLU A 66 3.38 5.69 -24.54
CA GLU A 66 3.33 7.03 -25.13
C GLU A 66 2.57 8.01 -24.24
N GLU A 67 1.34 7.66 -23.84
CA GLU A 67 0.48 8.52 -23.00
C GLU A 67 1.13 8.81 -21.64
N LEU A 68 1.74 7.81 -20.99
CA LEU A 68 2.40 7.97 -19.69
C LEU A 68 3.75 8.68 -19.76
N SER A 69 4.37 8.74 -20.94
CA SER A 69 5.67 9.41 -21.14
C SER A 69 5.55 10.87 -21.56
N ARG A 70 4.31 11.37 -21.77
CA ARG A 70 4.08 12.77 -22.12
C ARG A 70 4.59 13.71 -21.02
N PRO A 71 5.19 14.86 -21.36
CA PRO A 71 5.63 15.86 -20.37
C PRO A 71 4.53 16.35 -19.42
N GLU A 72 3.28 16.33 -19.89
CA GLU A 72 2.08 16.74 -19.15
C GLU A 72 1.57 15.63 -18.22
N ALA A 73 1.97 14.37 -18.45
CA ALA A 73 1.56 13.22 -17.64
C ALA A 73 2.26 13.27 -16.28
N ARG A 74 1.62 13.96 -15.32
CA ARG A 74 2.08 14.06 -13.94
C ARG A 74 1.19 13.20 -13.05
N ASP A 75 1.82 12.30 -12.33
CA ASP A 75 1.11 11.45 -11.38
C ASP A 75 0.64 12.28 -10.17
N PRO A 76 -0.69 12.42 -9.96
CA PRO A 76 -1.23 13.27 -8.90
C PRO A 76 -0.93 12.74 -7.49
N LYS A 77 -0.64 11.44 -7.34
CA LYS A 77 -0.32 10.86 -6.03
C LYS A 77 0.99 11.41 -5.49
N LEU A 78 1.99 11.64 -6.34
CA LEU A 78 3.27 12.21 -5.91
C LEU A 78 3.10 13.63 -5.36
N ALA A 79 2.23 14.43 -5.99
CA ALA A 79 1.91 15.77 -5.49
C ALA A 79 1.25 15.72 -4.12
N ALA A 80 0.33 14.78 -3.90
CA ALA A 80 -0.30 14.56 -2.59
C ALA A 80 0.72 14.12 -1.54
N VAL A 81 1.60 13.16 -1.86
CA VAL A 81 2.67 12.71 -0.97
C VAL A 81 3.53 13.90 -0.54
N ARG A 82 3.98 14.73 -1.48
CA ARG A 82 4.80 15.91 -1.20
C ARG A 82 4.08 16.87 -0.25
N TYR A 83 2.82 17.21 -0.53
CA TYR A 83 2.02 18.08 0.32
C TYR A 83 1.94 17.56 1.77
N PHE A 84 1.65 16.27 1.95
CA PHE A 84 1.57 15.69 3.31
C PHE A 84 2.92 15.68 4.02
N LEU A 85 4.01 15.39 3.29
CA LEU A 85 5.35 15.38 3.86
C LEU A 85 5.84 16.77 4.29
N THR A 86 5.55 17.83 3.53
CA THR A 86 6.21 19.13 3.71
C THR A 86 5.30 20.28 4.16
N GLU A 87 3.99 20.20 3.92
CA GLU A 87 3.05 21.30 4.15
C GLU A 87 2.00 20.96 5.21
N HIS A 88 1.39 19.77 5.13
CA HIS A 88 0.39 19.36 6.10
C HIS A 88 1.02 19.14 7.48
N ARG A 89 0.41 19.71 8.52
CA ARG A 89 0.92 19.63 9.90
C ARG A 89 -0.07 18.92 10.81
N THR A 90 0.45 18.00 11.63
CA THR A 90 -0.24 17.41 12.78
C THR A 90 0.60 17.67 14.03
N GLU A 91 -0.02 18.12 15.12
CA GLU A 91 0.72 18.48 16.36
C GLU A 91 1.88 19.47 16.10
N SER A 92 1.65 20.46 15.23
CA SER A 92 2.60 21.50 14.79
C SER A 92 3.79 21.03 13.94
N LYS A 93 3.91 19.73 13.65
CA LYS A 93 4.99 19.16 12.82
C LYS A 93 4.43 18.61 11.50
N THR A 94 5.23 18.69 10.45
CA THR A 94 4.98 18.02 9.17
C THR A 94 5.12 16.51 9.31
N TRP A 95 4.59 15.75 8.36
CA TRP A 95 4.73 14.28 8.40
C TRP A 95 6.19 13.84 8.23
N LEU A 96 6.99 14.60 7.47
CA LEU A 96 8.42 14.35 7.38
C LEU A 96 9.11 14.53 8.74
N GLU A 97 8.79 15.59 9.49
CA GLU A 97 9.35 15.84 10.83
C GLU A 97 8.96 14.77 11.87
N HIS A 98 7.79 14.15 11.71
CA HIS A 98 7.37 12.98 12.49
C HIS A 98 8.05 11.68 12.05
N GLY A 99 8.67 11.67 10.88
CA GLY A 99 9.17 10.49 10.19
C GLY A 99 8.03 9.73 9.51
N CYS A 100 8.20 9.44 8.22
CA CYS A 100 7.19 8.85 7.38
C CYS A 100 7.71 7.58 6.70
N ILE A 101 6.87 6.55 6.69
CA ILE A 101 7.01 5.42 5.77
C ILE A 101 5.97 5.48 4.66
N ILE A 102 6.40 5.21 3.44
CA ILE A 102 5.58 5.17 2.25
C ILE A 102 5.59 3.74 1.73
N PHE A 103 4.42 3.13 1.60
CA PHE A 103 4.27 1.77 1.11
C PHE A 103 3.78 1.74 -0.34
N SER A 104 4.32 0.79 -1.08
CA SER A 104 3.80 0.33 -2.37
C SER A 104 3.91 -1.19 -2.46
N GLN A 105 3.02 -1.83 -3.20
CA GLN A 105 3.16 -3.24 -3.57
C GLN A 105 4.32 -3.45 -4.56
N TYR A 106 4.67 -2.42 -5.33
CA TYR A 106 5.53 -2.55 -6.49
C TYR A 106 6.85 -1.78 -6.33
N TYR A 107 7.95 -2.45 -6.67
CA TYR A 107 9.26 -1.83 -6.59
C TYR A 107 9.41 -0.62 -7.50
N ASP A 108 8.89 -0.66 -8.72
CA ASP A 108 9.00 0.46 -9.66
C ASP A 108 8.37 1.74 -9.10
N THR A 109 7.19 1.61 -8.48
CA THR A 109 6.55 2.71 -7.76
C THR A 109 7.41 3.16 -6.58
N ALA A 110 7.90 2.25 -5.75
CA ALA A 110 8.71 2.58 -4.58
C ALA A 110 10.00 3.33 -4.95
N TYR A 111 10.72 2.84 -5.96
CA TYR A 111 11.94 3.45 -6.47
C TYR A 111 11.66 4.82 -7.09
N TRP A 112 10.64 4.92 -7.95
CA TRP A 112 10.26 6.18 -8.58
C TRP A 112 9.82 7.25 -7.57
N VAL A 113 9.02 6.88 -6.56
CA VAL A 113 8.65 7.78 -5.46
C VAL A 113 9.90 8.21 -4.70
N GLY A 114 10.80 7.28 -4.36
CA GLY A 114 12.06 7.57 -3.68
C GLY A 114 12.90 8.61 -4.44
N ALA A 115 13.17 8.35 -5.72
CA ALA A 115 13.93 9.26 -6.59
C ALA A 115 13.26 10.63 -6.72
N SER A 116 11.93 10.65 -6.88
CA SER A 116 11.16 11.88 -7.04
C SER A 116 11.16 12.72 -5.78
N LEU A 117 11.08 12.09 -4.61
CA LEU A 117 11.13 12.78 -3.31
C LEU A 117 12.53 13.31 -3.01
N ALA A 118 13.58 12.54 -3.31
CA ALA A 118 14.95 12.99 -3.10
C ALA A 118 15.29 14.22 -3.96
N LYS A 119 14.74 14.29 -5.19
CA LYS A 119 14.80 15.49 -6.03
C LYS A 119 13.96 16.66 -5.48
N ALA A 120 12.78 16.37 -4.93
CA ALA A 120 11.83 17.39 -4.49
C ALA A 120 12.15 17.96 -3.09
N ILE A 121 12.93 17.24 -2.29
CA ILE A 121 13.31 17.60 -0.92
C ILE A 121 14.85 17.50 -0.79
N PRO A 122 15.61 18.45 -1.38
CA PRO A 122 17.06 18.42 -1.37
C PRO A 122 17.63 18.33 0.05
N GLY A 123 18.68 17.53 0.23
CA GLY A 123 19.34 17.31 1.51
C GLY A 123 18.64 16.35 2.48
N GLU A 124 17.43 15.88 2.19
CA GLU A 124 16.76 14.84 3.00
C GLU A 124 17.06 13.44 2.42
N PRO A 125 17.73 12.55 3.18
CA PRO A 125 17.98 11.19 2.72
C PRO A 125 16.70 10.37 2.58
N VAL A 126 16.50 9.73 1.43
CA VAL A 126 15.32 8.91 1.15
C VAL A 126 15.73 7.45 0.98
N ALA A 127 15.36 6.59 1.92
CA ALA A 127 15.66 5.16 1.82
C ALA A 127 14.63 4.44 0.97
N VAL A 128 15.08 3.63 0.02
CA VAL A 128 14.26 2.61 -0.64
C VAL A 128 14.53 1.27 0.01
N TYR A 129 13.50 0.67 0.59
CA TYR A 129 13.59 -0.58 1.34
C TYR A 129 12.77 -1.66 0.64
N ALA A 130 13.45 -2.48 -0.15
CA ALA A 130 12.86 -3.46 -1.05
C ALA A 130 13.54 -4.84 -0.89
N GLY A 131 13.15 -5.82 -1.72
CA GLY A 131 13.73 -7.16 -1.76
C GLY A 131 15.25 -7.18 -1.99
N LEU A 132 15.81 -8.40 -2.02
CA LEU A 132 17.26 -8.62 -2.11
C LEU A 132 17.88 -7.84 -3.29
N GLY A 133 18.95 -7.08 -3.03
CA GLY A 133 19.66 -6.30 -4.06
C GLY A 133 18.92 -5.06 -4.59
N LYS A 134 17.70 -4.76 -4.13
CA LYS A 134 16.88 -3.62 -4.57
C LYS A 134 16.80 -2.48 -3.55
N SER A 135 17.37 -2.68 -2.37
CA SER A 135 17.42 -1.66 -1.30
C SER A 135 18.55 -0.66 -1.53
N GLY A 136 18.33 0.58 -1.10
CA GLY A 136 19.34 1.62 -1.20
C GLY A 136 18.91 2.94 -0.60
N LEU A 137 19.77 3.94 -0.74
CA LEU A 137 19.59 5.28 -0.20
C LEU A 137 19.79 6.31 -1.30
N PHE A 138 18.81 7.18 -1.48
CA PHE A 138 18.99 8.41 -2.22
C PHE A 138 19.58 9.50 -1.32
N ARG A 139 20.61 10.17 -1.83
CA ARG A 139 21.05 11.49 -1.36
C ARG A 139 20.99 12.41 -2.56
N ASP A 140 20.03 13.34 -2.55
CA ASP A 140 19.69 14.17 -3.70
C ASP A 140 19.36 13.32 -4.95
N LEU A 141 20.23 13.29 -5.96
CA LEU A 141 20.02 12.52 -7.19
C LEU A 141 20.79 11.20 -7.22
N ASP A 142 21.69 10.98 -6.26
CA ASP A 142 22.56 9.81 -6.24
C ASP A 142 21.91 8.66 -5.46
N PHE A 143 21.79 7.51 -6.12
CA PHE A 143 21.32 6.27 -5.49
C PHE A 143 22.52 5.38 -5.15
N ALA A 144 22.68 5.06 -3.87
CA ALA A 144 23.63 4.05 -3.42
C ALA A 144 22.88 2.79 -3.00
N ALA A 145 23.27 1.63 -3.54
CA ALA A 145 22.80 0.35 -3.03
C ALA A 145 23.31 0.18 -1.59
N VAL A 146 22.39 -0.17 -0.68
CA VAL A 146 22.66 -0.28 0.75
C VAL A 146 21.93 -1.49 1.29
N GLU A 147 22.60 -2.23 2.18
CA GLU A 147 22.02 -3.40 2.82
C GLU A 147 20.84 -3.02 3.74
N ARG A 148 19.84 -3.90 3.78
CA ARG A 148 18.61 -3.68 4.56
C ARG A 148 18.88 -3.42 6.04
N GLU A 149 19.87 -4.11 6.62
CA GLU A 149 20.25 -3.94 8.02
C GLU A 149 20.82 -2.55 8.33
N GLU A 150 21.52 -1.94 7.38
CA GLU A 150 22.04 -0.58 7.55
C GLU A 150 20.89 0.45 7.54
N ILE A 151 19.91 0.30 6.63
CA ILE A 151 18.69 1.12 6.62
C ILE A 151 17.93 0.96 7.95
N LYS A 152 17.74 -0.28 8.43
CA LYS A 152 17.10 -0.55 9.73
C LYS A 152 17.82 0.18 10.87
N ALA A 153 19.15 0.08 10.93
CA ALA A 153 19.95 0.72 11.96
C ALA A 153 19.83 2.25 11.90
N ALA A 154 19.89 2.84 10.71
CA ALA A 154 19.77 4.27 10.51
C ALA A 154 18.37 4.82 10.86
N VAL A 155 17.30 4.08 10.54
CA VAL A 155 15.92 4.42 10.94
C VAL A 155 15.74 4.32 12.46
N LYS A 156 16.28 3.26 13.08
CA LYS A 156 16.25 3.08 14.54
C LYS A 156 16.97 4.22 15.28
N GLN A 157 18.09 4.70 14.71
CA GLN A 157 18.87 5.81 15.23
C GLN A 157 18.36 7.19 14.79
N ARG A 158 17.22 7.25 14.07
CA ARG A 158 16.59 8.48 13.55
C ARG A 158 17.48 9.31 12.61
N ARG A 159 18.46 8.67 11.97
CA ARG A 159 19.28 9.29 10.90
C ARG A 159 18.54 9.33 9.57
N ILE A 160 17.63 8.38 9.36
CA ILE A 160 16.71 8.35 8.23
C ILE A 160 15.30 8.44 8.79
N ARG A 161 14.52 9.40 8.29
CA ARG A 161 13.13 9.63 8.68
C ARG A 161 12.15 9.43 7.54
N LEU A 162 12.62 9.25 6.31
CA LEU A 162 11.80 8.99 5.14
C LEU A 162 12.20 7.65 4.51
N VAL A 163 11.26 6.72 4.48
CA VAL A 163 11.46 5.38 3.92
C VAL A 163 10.35 5.08 2.92
N VAL A 164 10.70 4.64 1.72
CA VAL A 164 9.77 4.08 0.74
C VAL A 164 10.01 2.58 0.67
N ALA A 165 9.00 1.77 0.94
CA ALA A 165 9.14 0.34 1.10
C ALA A 165 8.17 -0.47 0.26
N THR A 166 8.63 -1.64 -0.18
CA THR A 166 7.73 -2.68 -0.69
C THR A 166 7.18 -3.54 0.44
N ASP A 167 5.98 -4.10 0.27
CA ASP A 167 5.35 -4.96 1.29
C ASP A 167 6.22 -6.13 1.72
N ALA A 168 6.73 -6.87 0.75
CA ALA A 168 7.53 -8.07 0.98
C ALA A 168 8.83 -7.76 1.74
N ALA A 169 9.36 -6.54 1.60
CA ALA A 169 10.57 -6.13 2.28
C ALA A 169 10.31 -5.69 3.72
N CYS A 170 9.12 -5.19 4.06
CA CYS A 170 8.87 -4.52 5.35
C CYS A 170 8.81 -5.44 6.57
N GLU A 171 8.93 -6.75 6.39
CA GLU A 171 9.08 -7.69 7.51
C GLU A 171 10.35 -7.40 8.32
N GLY A 172 10.16 -7.21 9.63
CA GLY A 172 11.26 -6.98 10.58
C GLY A 172 11.83 -5.56 10.63
N LEU A 173 11.31 -4.61 9.85
CA LEU A 173 11.66 -3.18 10.02
C LEU A 173 10.95 -2.63 11.27
N ASN A 174 11.72 -2.09 12.23
CA ASN A 174 11.11 -1.47 13.42
C ASN A 174 10.62 -0.05 13.10
N LEU A 175 9.34 0.07 12.76
CA LEU A 175 8.71 1.32 12.34
C LEU A 175 8.25 2.21 13.50
N GLN A 176 8.49 1.82 14.75
CA GLN A 176 8.07 2.60 15.93
C GLN A 176 8.68 4.02 16.00
N THR A 177 9.80 4.25 15.29
CA THR A 177 10.44 5.57 15.20
C THR A 177 9.80 6.49 14.17
N LEU A 178 8.93 5.96 13.29
CA LEU A 178 8.21 6.72 12.27
C LEU A 178 6.78 7.00 12.78
N GLY A 179 6.36 8.26 12.68
CA GLY A 179 5.10 8.74 13.22
C GLY A 179 3.94 8.74 12.22
N THR A 180 4.23 8.62 10.92
CA THR A 180 3.23 8.71 9.85
C THR A 180 3.40 7.63 8.77
N LEU A 181 2.29 7.28 8.12
CA LEU A 181 2.24 6.26 7.07
C LEU A 181 1.52 6.80 5.83
N ILE A 182 2.06 6.53 4.64
CA ILE A 182 1.36 6.75 3.37
C ILE A 182 1.31 5.42 2.59
N ASN A 183 0.14 5.00 2.14
CA ASN A 183 -0.02 3.92 1.16
C ASN A 183 -0.22 4.56 -0.23
N ILE A 184 0.74 4.40 -1.14
CA ILE A 184 0.62 4.85 -2.54
C ILE A 184 -0.42 4.03 -3.29
N ASP A 185 -0.40 2.73 -3.02
CA ASP A 185 -1.38 1.77 -3.48
C ASP A 185 -1.80 0.88 -2.32
N LEU A 186 -3.04 0.42 -2.42
CA LEU A 186 -3.67 -0.39 -1.41
C LEU A 186 -3.59 -1.86 -1.82
N PRO A 187 -3.10 -2.73 -0.93
CA PRO A 187 -3.20 -4.15 -1.18
C PRO A 187 -4.67 -4.54 -1.16
N TRP A 188 -5.09 -5.30 -2.16
CA TRP A 188 -6.43 -5.88 -2.18
C TRP A 188 -6.57 -6.97 -1.10
N ASN A 189 -5.47 -7.45 -0.52
CA ASN A 189 -5.49 -8.25 0.71
C ASN A 189 -5.60 -7.33 1.94
N PRO A 190 -6.74 -7.31 2.66
CA PRO A 190 -6.92 -6.45 3.81
C PRO A 190 -6.08 -6.88 5.03
N SER A 191 -5.74 -8.17 5.16
CA SER A 191 -4.79 -8.66 6.15
C SER A 191 -3.43 -7.97 5.99
N ARG A 192 -2.98 -7.68 4.75
CA ARG A 192 -1.74 -6.91 4.51
C ARG A 192 -1.85 -5.49 5.03
N LEU A 193 -3.00 -4.84 4.84
CA LEU A 193 -3.23 -3.49 5.35
C LEU A 193 -3.19 -3.45 6.89
N GLU A 194 -3.79 -4.45 7.55
CA GLU A 194 -3.70 -4.61 9.00
C GLU A 194 -2.27 -4.88 9.47
N GLN A 195 -1.53 -5.72 8.75
CA GLN A 195 -0.12 -5.98 9.04
C GLN A 195 0.70 -4.68 8.92
N ARG A 196 0.54 -3.88 7.84
CA ARG A 196 1.19 -2.57 7.68
C ARG A 196 0.92 -1.68 8.90
N LEU A 197 -0.34 -1.58 9.33
CA LEU A 197 -0.73 -0.77 10.50
C LEU A 197 -0.13 -1.31 11.81
N GLY A 198 -0.15 -2.64 12.01
CA GLY A 198 0.40 -3.32 13.18
C GLY A 198 1.93 -3.28 13.28
N ARG A 199 2.65 -2.96 12.21
CA ARG A 199 4.10 -2.70 12.26
C ARG A 199 4.42 -1.35 12.91
N ILE A 200 3.56 -0.36 12.74
CA ILE A 200 3.74 0.98 13.32
C ILE A 200 3.11 1.05 14.71
N LYS A 201 1.85 0.62 14.81
CA LYS A 201 1.06 0.66 16.05
C LYS A 201 1.44 -0.49 16.97
N ARG A 202 2.56 -0.35 17.68
CA ARG A 202 3.03 -1.29 18.71
C ARG A 202 3.17 -0.60 20.07
N PHE A 203 3.07 -1.37 21.15
CA PHE A 203 3.43 -0.90 22.50
C PHE A 203 4.84 -0.30 22.48
N GLY A 204 4.99 0.93 23.00
CA GLY A 204 6.25 1.68 23.00
C GLY A 204 6.42 2.73 21.88
N GLN A 205 5.39 2.96 21.06
CA GLN A 205 5.42 4.04 20.06
C GLN A 205 5.51 5.42 20.74
N ALA A 206 6.35 6.31 20.21
CA ALA A 206 6.59 7.64 20.80
C ALA A 206 5.37 8.58 20.76
N ARG A 207 4.42 8.32 19.85
CA ARG A 207 3.17 9.09 19.69
C ARG A 207 1.97 8.27 20.12
N ARG A 208 0.93 8.96 20.63
CA ARG A 208 -0.34 8.34 21.04
C ARG A 208 -1.19 7.88 19.83
N THR A 209 -0.95 8.47 18.65
CA THR A 209 -1.67 8.19 17.41
C THR A 209 -0.70 8.08 16.23
N VAL A 210 -1.05 7.26 15.24
CA VAL A 210 -0.38 7.17 13.92
C VAL A 210 -1.26 7.91 12.92
N ASP A 211 -0.68 8.85 12.18
CA ASP A 211 -1.37 9.47 11.06
C ASP A 211 -1.17 8.61 9.81
N MET A 212 -2.25 8.29 9.09
CA MET A 212 -2.23 7.40 7.93
C MET A 212 -2.97 8.00 6.74
N LEU A 213 -2.34 7.97 5.57
CA LEU A 213 -2.92 8.37 4.29
C LEU A 213 -3.00 7.16 3.35
N ASN A 214 -4.15 6.98 2.71
CA ASN A 214 -4.37 5.99 1.67
C ASN A 214 -4.66 6.72 0.36
N LEU A 215 -3.85 6.48 -0.67
CA LEU A 215 -4.02 7.11 -1.98
C LEU A 215 -4.67 6.14 -2.96
N VAL A 216 -5.58 6.67 -3.76
CA VAL A 216 -6.28 5.94 -4.82
C VAL A 216 -6.63 6.92 -5.95
N TYR A 217 -6.61 6.46 -7.20
CA TYR A 217 -7.09 7.27 -8.31
C TYR A 217 -8.61 7.23 -8.39
N GLN A 218 -9.21 8.36 -8.70
CA GLN A 218 -10.65 8.47 -8.90
C GLN A 218 -11.11 7.67 -10.12
N GLY A 219 -12.28 7.03 -10.04
CA GLY A 219 -12.88 6.27 -11.13
C GLY A 219 -12.20 4.93 -11.42
N THR A 220 -11.37 4.42 -10.49
CA THR A 220 -10.69 3.13 -10.63
C THR A 220 -11.34 2.04 -9.78
N ARG A 221 -11.10 0.78 -10.13
CA ARG A 221 -11.54 -0.38 -9.31
C ARG A 221 -10.97 -0.32 -7.89
N ASP A 222 -9.73 0.15 -7.75
CA ASP A 222 -9.11 0.36 -6.44
C ASP A 222 -9.91 1.32 -5.57
N GLU A 223 -10.61 2.30 -6.16
CA GLU A 223 -11.47 3.21 -5.40
C GLU A 223 -12.67 2.47 -4.80
N GLN A 224 -13.28 1.56 -5.55
CA GLN A 224 -14.39 0.73 -5.07
C GLN A 224 -13.94 -0.19 -3.95
N VAL A 225 -12.79 -0.87 -4.13
CA VAL A 225 -12.18 -1.70 -3.09
C VAL A 225 -11.91 -0.86 -1.84
N TYR A 226 -11.30 0.32 -1.98
CA TYR A 226 -11.04 1.23 -0.87
C TYR A 226 -12.32 1.68 -0.16
N ARG A 227 -13.40 2.00 -0.88
CA ARG A 227 -14.68 2.40 -0.25
C ARG A 227 -15.23 1.29 0.64
N VAL A 228 -15.16 0.04 0.20
CA VAL A 228 -15.60 -1.10 1.01
C VAL A 228 -14.66 -1.36 2.19
N LEU A 229 -13.35 -1.35 1.97
CA LEU A 229 -12.36 -1.53 3.04
C LEU A 229 -12.43 -0.42 4.08
N SER A 230 -12.54 0.83 3.67
CA SER A 230 -12.62 1.98 4.57
C SER A 230 -13.91 2.01 5.39
N ARG A 231 -15.05 1.59 4.81
CA ARG A 231 -16.31 1.41 5.58
C ARG A 231 -16.09 0.39 6.69
N ARG A 232 -15.54 -0.78 6.36
CA ARG A 232 -15.26 -1.85 7.32
C ARG A 232 -14.22 -1.47 8.39
N LEU A 233 -13.18 -0.71 8.02
CA LEU A 233 -12.18 -0.20 8.97
C LEU A 233 -12.73 0.92 9.87
N LYS A 234 -13.71 1.70 9.39
CA LYS A 234 -14.41 2.73 10.18
C LYS A 234 -15.40 2.13 11.16
N ASP A 235 -15.97 0.96 10.86
CA ASP A 235 -16.88 0.20 11.73
C ASP A 235 -16.16 -0.43 12.96
N LYS A 236 -15.10 0.22 13.45
CA LYS A 236 -14.20 -0.21 14.53
C LYS A 236 -14.97 -0.51 15.81
N TYR A 237 -15.30 -1.79 16.02
CA TYR A 237 -15.19 -2.53 17.30
C TYR A 237 -15.07 -4.05 17.11
N ASP A 238 -15.10 -4.58 15.87
CA ASP A 238 -15.19 -6.03 15.62
C ASP A 238 -14.04 -6.60 14.77
N ILE A 239 -12.88 -5.93 14.76
CA ILE A 239 -11.67 -6.36 14.02
C ILE A 239 -10.92 -7.47 14.77
N PHE A 240 -11.66 -8.43 15.31
CA PHE A 240 -11.14 -9.77 15.54
C PHE A 240 -11.74 -10.77 14.55
N GLY A 241 -12.73 -10.40 13.73
CA GLY A 241 -13.26 -11.21 12.63
C GLY A 241 -12.42 -11.09 11.35
N GLY A 242 -11.32 -11.85 11.29
CA GLY A 242 -10.26 -11.72 10.29
C GLY A 242 -10.72 -11.63 8.83
N LEU A 243 -10.18 -10.63 8.14
CA LEU A 243 -10.39 -10.38 6.73
C LEU A 243 -9.86 -11.55 5.86
N PRO A 244 -10.39 -11.72 4.63
CA PRO A 244 -9.87 -12.70 3.70
C PRO A 244 -8.45 -12.34 3.27
N ASP A 245 -7.62 -13.35 3.01
CA ASP A 245 -6.23 -13.14 2.58
C ASP A 245 -6.12 -12.74 1.10
N THR A 246 -7.19 -12.81 0.32
CA THR A 246 -7.24 -12.32 -1.07
C THR A 246 -8.65 -11.84 -1.39
N ILE A 247 -8.77 -10.74 -2.14
CA ILE A 247 -10.01 -10.34 -2.80
C ILE A 247 -9.91 -10.79 -4.26
N GLU A 248 -10.86 -11.60 -4.70
CA GLU A 248 -10.90 -12.13 -6.08
C GLU A 248 -11.50 -11.11 -7.06
N ASP A 249 -11.04 -11.14 -8.32
CA ASP A 249 -11.44 -10.20 -9.37
C ASP A 249 -12.97 -10.15 -9.58
N ASP A 250 -13.64 -11.29 -9.48
CA ASP A 250 -15.08 -11.43 -9.65
C ASP A 250 -15.88 -10.81 -8.49
N TRP A 251 -15.26 -10.53 -7.35
CA TRP A 251 -15.91 -9.84 -6.24
C TRP A 251 -16.07 -8.34 -6.52
N ILE A 252 -15.25 -7.78 -7.41
CA ILE A 252 -15.15 -6.33 -7.69
C ILE A 252 -16.07 -5.91 -8.85
N GLU A 253 -17.10 -6.71 -9.17
CA GLU A 253 -18.10 -6.30 -10.16
C GLU A 253 -18.96 -5.13 -9.68
N SER A 254 -19.25 -5.06 -8.38
CA SER A 254 -19.92 -3.93 -7.74
C SER A 254 -19.52 -3.82 -6.26
N GLU A 255 -19.67 -2.62 -5.68
CA GLU A 255 -19.45 -2.41 -4.25
C GLU A 255 -20.36 -3.30 -3.39
N GLU A 256 -21.59 -3.57 -3.85
CA GLU A 256 -22.55 -4.43 -3.16
C GLU A 256 -22.10 -5.89 -3.16
N LYS A 257 -21.61 -6.39 -4.31
CA LYS A 257 -21.09 -7.76 -4.43
C LYS A 257 -19.85 -7.94 -3.56
N LEU A 258 -18.92 -7.00 -3.61
CA LEU A 258 -17.71 -7.03 -2.78
C LEU A 258 -18.07 -7.04 -1.29
N ALA A 259 -19.00 -6.19 -0.87
CA ALA A 259 -19.49 -6.17 0.50
C ALA A 259 -20.14 -7.50 0.90
N ALA A 260 -21.00 -8.07 0.05
CA ALA A 260 -21.66 -9.34 0.32
C ALA A 260 -20.69 -10.52 0.45
N MET A 261 -19.71 -10.64 -0.47
CA MET A 261 -18.70 -11.70 -0.43
C MET A 261 -17.82 -11.61 0.81
N MET A 262 -17.43 -10.38 1.17
CA MET A 262 -16.65 -10.18 2.38
C MET A 262 -17.45 -10.46 3.67
N ASP A 263 -18.79 -10.34 3.67
CA ASP A 263 -19.64 -10.77 4.80
C ASP A 263 -19.81 -12.28 4.85
N GLN A 264 -20.02 -12.92 3.70
CA GLN A 264 -20.07 -14.38 3.60
C GLN A 264 -18.78 -15.02 4.12
N TYR A 265 -17.61 -14.46 3.79
CA TYR A 265 -16.32 -14.94 4.29
C TYR A 265 -16.21 -14.85 5.82
N LYS A 266 -16.64 -13.71 6.41
CA LYS A 266 -16.70 -13.55 7.88
C LYS A 266 -17.54 -14.65 8.54
N HIS A 267 -18.73 -14.92 8.01
CA HIS A 267 -19.62 -15.95 8.54
C HIS A 267 -19.02 -17.37 8.44
N LEU A 268 -18.35 -17.69 7.33
CA LEU A 268 -17.66 -18.97 7.17
C LEU A 268 -16.52 -19.13 8.20
N ARG A 269 -15.74 -18.08 8.42
CA ARG A 269 -14.64 -18.08 9.40
C ARG A 269 -15.14 -18.13 10.84
N GLN A 270 -16.21 -17.41 11.15
CA GLN A 270 -16.85 -17.46 12.48
C GLN A 270 -17.37 -18.87 12.76
N LYS A 271 -18.07 -19.50 11.82
CA LYS A 271 -18.51 -20.90 11.94
C LYS A 271 -17.33 -21.86 12.13
N ALA A 272 -16.21 -21.65 11.43
CA ALA A 272 -15.01 -22.45 11.58
C ALA A 272 -14.32 -22.25 12.95
N ARG A 273 -14.30 -21.01 13.47
CA ARG A 273 -13.80 -20.70 14.81
C ARG A 273 -14.70 -21.26 15.90
N ASP A 274 -16.02 -21.09 15.80
CA ASP A 274 -16.98 -21.64 16.75
C ASP A 274 -16.85 -23.18 16.80
N ALA A 275 -16.63 -23.83 15.65
CA ALA A 275 -16.35 -25.27 15.59
C ALA A 275 -14.99 -25.68 16.20
N PHE A 276 -13.99 -24.79 16.18
CA PHE A 276 -12.68 -24.99 16.79
C PHE A 276 -12.71 -24.73 18.31
N GLU A 277 -13.38 -23.68 18.77
CA GLU A 277 -13.61 -23.37 20.19
C GLU A 277 -14.46 -24.43 20.89
N LEU A 278 -15.44 -25.02 20.20
CA LEU A 278 -16.24 -26.13 20.73
C LEU A 278 -15.37 -27.35 21.09
N ARG A 279 -14.17 -27.48 20.50
CA ARG A 279 -13.27 -28.63 20.64
C ARG A 279 -12.17 -28.43 21.69
N TYR A 280 -11.87 -27.18 22.11
CA TYR A 280 -10.72 -26.85 22.98
C TYR A 280 -11.07 -25.95 24.18
N ARG A 281 -12.33 -25.98 24.64
CA ARG A 281 -12.93 -25.02 25.59
C ARG A 281 -12.39 -25.03 27.04
N GLU A 282 -11.37 -25.80 27.39
CA GLU A 282 -11.00 -26.02 28.79
C GLU A 282 -9.88 -25.12 29.36
N THR A 283 -9.28 -24.19 28.60
CA THR A 283 -8.00 -23.59 29.08
C THR A 283 -7.79 -22.07 29.02
N ILE A 284 -8.78 -21.22 28.73
CA ILE A 284 -8.53 -19.76 28.67
C ILE A 284 -9.60 -18.95 29.40
N ASP A 285 -9.16 -18.18 30.41
CA ASP A 285 -9.94 -17.25 31.24
C ASP A 285 -10.17 -15.91 30.49
N PRO A 286 -11.41 -15.55 30.14
CA PRO A 286 -11.74 -14.39 29.31
C PRO A 286 -11.68 -13.03 30.04
N GLU A 287 -11.42 -12.98 31.35
CA GLU A 287 -11.47 -11.72 32.13
C GLU A 287 -10.11 -10.99 32.25
N LYS A 288 -9.00 -11.58 31.80
CA LYS A 288 -7.66 -11.00 31.99
C LYS A 288 -7.25 -10.10 30.80
N ASN A 289 -7.32 -8.78 31.02
CA ASN A 289 -6.82 -7.66 30.18
C ASN A 289 -7.86 -6.95 29.27
N ARG A 290 -8.67 -6.06 29.85
CA ARG A 290 -9.63 -5.20 29.10
C ARG A 290 -8.98 -3.90 28.62
N TRP A 291 -8.50 -3.91 27.38
CA TRP A 291 -7.87 -2.78 26.65
C TRP A 291 -8.90 -1.86 25.93
N GLU A 292 -10.18 -2.17 26.07
CA GLU A 292 -11.36 -1.60 25.40
C GLU A 292 -11.62 -0.10 25.62
N ARG A 293 -10.79 0.61 26.40
CA ARG A 293 -11.07 1.97 26.89
C ARG A 293 -10.44 3.12 26.09
N CYS A 294 -9.68 2.87 25.02
CA CYS A 294 -8.87 3.93 24.41
C CYS A 294 -8.78 3.89 22.87
N ALA A 295 -9.58 4.72 22.17
CA ALA A 295 -9.12 5.74 21.20
C ALA A 295 -10.27 6.25 20.31
N ARG A 296 -10.37 7.58 20.16
CA ARG A 296 -11.32 8.28 19.27
C ARG A 296 -10.82 8.24 17.82
N VAL A 297 -11.70 7.93 16.87
CA VAL A 297 -11.45 7.95 15.43
C VAL A 297 -12.28 9.09 14.85
N LEU A 298 -11.65 10.10 14.26
CA LEU A 298 -12.39 11.17 13.60
C LEU A 298 -12.77 10.73 12.19
N SER A 299 -14.07 10.77 11.92
CA SER A 299 -14.65 10.48 10.62
C SER A 299 -14.45 11.66 9.66
N ARG A 300 -14.61 11.43 8.36
CA ARG A 300 -14.52 12.47 7.32
C ARG A 300 -15.60 13.55 7.50
N ARG A 301 -16.76 13.19 8.08
CA ARG A 301 -17.81 14.13 8.47
C ARG A 301 -17.34 15.05 9.60
N ASP A 302 -16.64 14.52 10.58
CA ASP A 302 -16.18 15.29 11.74
C ASP A 302 -15.19 16.40 11.35
N VAL A 303 -14.47 16.22 10.23
CA VAL A 303 -13.57 17.23 9.66
C VAL A 303 -14.35 18.25 8.83
N GLU A 304 -15.31 17.82 8.02
CA GLU A 304 -16.19 18.72 7.25
C GLU A 304 -17.07 19.58 8.17
N ASP A 305 -17.63 19.00 9.24
CA ASP A 305 -18.42 19.68 10.26
C ASP A 305 -17.57 20.71 11.02
N ARG A 306 -16.31 20.38 11.33
CA ARG A 306 -15.40 21.30 12.02
C ARG A 306 -14.91 22.45 11.13
N LEU A 307 -14.81 22.22 9.82
CA LEU A 307 -14.41 23.23 8.83
C LEU A 307 -15.58 24.08 8.32
N SER A 308 -16.82 23.73 8.67
CA SER A 308 -18.04 24.47 8.32
C SER A 308 -18.58 25.33 9.46
N GLU A 309 -17.95 25.30 10.64
CA GLU A 309 -18.23 26.29 11.69
C GLU A 309 -17.69 27.68 11.29
N PRO A 310 -18.53 28.73 11.31
CA PRO A 310 -18.06 30.10 11.16
C PRO A 310 -17.16 30.49 12.35
N TRP A 311 -16.23 31.40 12.10
CA TRP A 311 -15.30 31.95 13.09
C TRP A 311 -15.99 32.56 14.30
#